data_AF-A0A839W1K9-F1
#
_entry.id   AF-A0A839W1K9-F1
#
_cell.length_a   1.000
_cell.length_b   1.000
_cell.length_c   1.000
_cell.angle_alpha   90.00
_cell.angle_beta   90.00
_cell.angle_gamma   90.00
#
_symmetry.space_group_name_H-M   'P 1'
#
loop_
_entity.id
_entity.type
_entity.pdbx_description
1 polymer ?
#
loop_
_entity_poly.entity_id
_entity_poly.type
_entity_poly.pdbx_seq_one_letter_code
_entity_poly.pdbx_strand_id
1 'polypeptide(L)'
;MDRETLQAVGVLKRAVDEARVPGVLEFRLLSSALERTLKTEDLDELNEAKRVYETLDGECRTLVVERATSLAHAEAAERRAPHEDPETVPVAVAQPLPPASPPGGPSSGPPPGLRGGRTMRPATGFLAALNGVRSASRSQPLGQRTVDGTPDSRATAKSRLMAAVEERRETDQGARHLSGGPVSDGD
;
A
#
# COMPACT_ATOMS: atom_id res chain seq x y z
N MET A 1 -12.96 -22.02 -3.20
CA MET A 1 -11.72 -21.90 -2.40
C MET A 1 -11.92 -22.54 -1.04
N ASP A 2 -10.87 -23.09 -0.44
CA ASP A 2 -10.95 -23.57 0.94
C ASP A 2 -11.00 -22.41 1.95
N ARG A 3 -11.67 -22.62 3.08
CA ARG A 3 -11.82 -21.61 4.14
C ARG A 3 -10.48 -21.13 4.69
N GLU A 4 -9.53 -22.04 4.82
CA GLU A 4 -8.17 -21.73 5.29
C GLU A 4 -7.44 -20.80 4.31
N THR A 5 -7.59 -21.04 3.00
CA THR A 5 -7.03 -20.18 1.94
C THR A 5 -7.64 -18.78 2.00
N LEU A 6 -8.96 -18.66 2.13
CA LEU A 6 -9.63 -17.35 2.24
C LEU A 6 -9.18 -16.58 3.50
N GLN A 7 -8.96 -17.28 4.60
CA GLN A 7 -8.42 -16.68 5.80
C GLN A 7 -6.98 -16.19 5.58
N ALA A 8 -6.11 -17.00 4.98
CA ALA A 8 -4.75 -16.62 4.67
C ALA A 8 -4.70 -15.39 3.74
N VAL A 9 -5.60 -15.33 2.74
CA VAL A 9 -5.78 -14.16 1.86
C VAL A 9 -6.22 -12.94 2.67
N GLY A 10 -7.10 -13.10 3.66
CA GLY A 10 -7.52 -12.03 4.57
C GLY A 10 -6.36 -11.46 5.38
N VAL A 11 -5.51 -12.31 5.95
CA VAL A 11 -4.29 -11.91 6.67
C VAL A 11 -3.33 -11.18 5.75
N LEU A 12 -3.09 -11.73 4.55
CA LEU A 12 -2.23 -11.12 3.56
C LEU A 12 -2.74 -9.74 3.14
N LYS A 13 -4.06 -9.59 2.92
CA LYS A 13 -4.68 -8.32 2.57
C LYS A 13 -4.48 -7.27 3.65
N ARG A 14 -4.61 -7.63 4.93
CA ARG A 14 -4.30 -6.74 6.06
C ARG A 14 -2.82 -6.36 6.08
N ALA A 15 -1.91 -7.33 5.88
CA ALA A 15 -0.48 -7.07 5.82
C ALA A 15 -0.11 -6.07 4.70
N VAL A 16 -0.71 -6.23 3.52
CA VAL A 16 -0.53 -5.34 2.36
C VAL A 16 -1.06 -3.93 2.64
N ASP A 17 -2.24 -3.82 3.26
CA ASP A 17 -2.84 -2.53 3.60
C ASP A 17 -1.98 -1.75 4.61
N GLU A 18 -1.38 -2.43 5.58
CA GLU A 18 -0.50 -1.80 6.57
C GLU A 18 0.90 -1.50 6.02
N ALA A 19 1.45 -2.36 5.15
CA ALA A 19 2.76 -2.17 4.52
C ALA A 19 2.73 -1.16 3.37
N ARG A 20 1.54 -0.71 2.96
CA ARG A 20 1.31 0.13 1.79
C ARG A 20 2.18 1.39 1.81
N VAL A 21 2.92 1.57 0.72
CA VAL A 21 3.73 2.76 0.45
C VAL A 21 2.93 3.74 -0.44
N PRO A 22 2.77 5.02 -0.03
CA PRO A 22 2.12 6.02 -0.88
C PRO A 22 2.87 6.20 -2.21
N GLY A 23 2.13 6.24 -3.32
CA GLY A 23 2.69 6.46 -4.66
C GLY A 23 3.03 5.19 -5.45
N VAL A 24 3.04 4.02 -4.81
CA VAL A 24 3.28 2.73 -5.49
C VAL A 24 1.93 2.13 -5.92
N LEU A 25 1.76 1.94 -7.23
CA LEU A 25 0.47 1.52 -7.83
C LEU A 25 0.19 0.03 -7.54
N GLU A 26 1.24 -0.78 -7.54
CA GLU A 26 1.22 -2.23 -7.38
C GLU A 26 0.59 -2.61 -6.03
N PHE A 27 0.86 -1.85 -4.96
CA PHE A 27 0.19 -2.04 -3.66
C PHE A 27 -1.32 -1.82 -3.75
N ARG A 28 -1.78 -0.83 -4.52
CA ARG A 28 -3.21 -0.57 -4.69
C ARG A 28 -3.87 -1.67 -5.53
N LEU A 29 -3.19 -2.11 -6.58
CA LEU A 29 -3.67 -3.19 -7.44
C LEU A 29 -3.73 -4.52 -6.66
N LEU A 30 -2.70 -4.81 -5.86
CA LEU A 30 -2.64 -6.00 -5.02
C LEU A 30 -3.73 -5.99 -3.96
N SER A 31 -3.89 -4.88 -3.22
CA SER A 31 -4.96 -4.75 -2.22
C SER A 31 -6.35 -4.92 -2.85
N SER A 32 -6.58 -4.34 -4.03
CA SER A 32 -7.84 -4.50 -4.77
C SER A 32 -8.07 -5.93 -5.26
N ALA A 33 -7.06 -6.60 -5.79
CA ALA A 33 -7.17 -8.00 -6.26
C ALA A 33 -7.43 -8.97 -5.10
N LEU A 34 -6.75 -8.78 -3.96
CA LEU A 34 -7.01 -9.56 -2.74
C LEU A 34 -8.41 -9.29 -2.19
N GLU A 35 -8.89 -8.03 -2.23
CA GLU A 35 -10.27 -7.71 -1.84
C GLU A 35 -11.31 -8.35 -2.76
N ARG A 36 -11.09 -8.38 -4.08
CA ARG A 36 -11.97 -9.09 -5.02
C ARG A 36 -11.96 -10.59 -4.76
N THR A 37 -10.79 -11.19 -4.53
CA THR A 37 -10.65 -12.61 -4.17
C THR A 37 -11.49 -12.96 -2.95
N LEU A 38 -11.51 -12.11 -1.91
CA LEU A 38 -12.34 -12.34 -0.71
C LEU A 38 -13.84 -12.19 -0.97
N LYS A 39 -14.25 -11.41 -1.98
CA LYS A 39 -15.66 -11.19 -2.33
C LYS A 39 -16.20 -12.26 -3.29
N THR A 40 -15.39 -12.70 -4.24
CA THR A 40 -15.78 -13.64 -5.29
C THR A 40 -15.40 -15.08 -4.97
N GLU A 41 -14.46 -15.28 -4.04
CA GLU A 41 -13.88 -16.59 -3.69
C GLU A 41 -13.27 -17.32 -4.90
N ASP A 42 -12.84 -16.54 -5.89
CA ASP A 42 -12.38 -17.00 -7.19
C ASP A 42 -10.85 -17.21 -7.25
N LEU A 43 -10.44 -18.31 -7.87
CA LEU A 43 -9.04 -18.66 -8.12
C LEU A 43 -8.40 -17.73 -9.14
N ASP A 44 -9.15 -17.23 -10.12
CA ASP A 44 -8.60 -16.34 -11.14
C ASP A 44 -8.20 -14.98 -10.55
N GLU A 45 -8.99 -14.45 -9.62
CA GLU A 45 -8.65 -13.22 -8.87
C GLU A 45 -7.43 -13.43 -7.96
N LEU A 46 -7.29 -14.62 -7.35
CA LEU A 46 -6.10 -14.94 -6.57
C LEU A 46 -4.85 -15.04 -7.46
N ASN A 47 -4.97 -15.61 -8.65
CA ASN A 47 -3.89 -15.67 -9.63
C ASN A 47 -3.50 -14.28 -10.14
N GLU A 48 -4.46 -13.36 -10.28
CA GLU A 48 -4.18 -11.96 -10.59
C GLU A 48 -3.43 -11.28 -9.43
N ALA A 49 -3.87 -11.47 -8.18
CA ALA A 49 -3.15 -10.98 -7.01
C ALA A 49 -1.70 -11.51 -6.97
N LYS A 50 -1.48 -12.79 -7.30
CA LYS A 50 -0.14 -13.38 -7.40
C LYS A 50 0.71 -12.67 -8.46
N ARG A 51 0.18 -12.43 -9.66
CA ARG A 51 0.89 -11.72 -10.72
C ARG A 51 1.30 -10.31 -10.29
N VAL A 52 0.38 -9.56 -9.68
CA VAL A 52 0.68 -8.21 -9.17
C VAL A 52 1.74 -8.27 -8.06
N TYR A 53 1.67 -9.25 -7.16
CA TYR A 53 2.68 -9.43 -6.13
C TYR A 53 4.07 -9.69 -6.72
N GLU A 54 4.18 -10.48 -7.79
CA GLU A 54 5.45 -10.74 -8.47
C GLU A 54 6.06 -9.49 -9.12
N THR A 55 5.24 -8.49 -9.47
CA THR A 55 5.72 -7.19 -9.99
C THR A 55 6.19 -6.23 -8.91
N LEU A 56 5.87 -6.48 -7.64
CA LEU A 56 6.36 -5.65 -6.55
C LEU A 56 7.87 -5.76 -6.43
N ASP A 57 8.48 -4.62 -6.08
CA ASP A 57 9.91 -4.58 -5.78
C ASP A 57 10.28 -5.57 -4.66
N GLY A 58 11.51 -6.09 -4.69
CA GLY A 58 11.99 -7.08 -3.74
C GLY A 58 11.87 -6.62 -2.29
N GLU A 59 12.21 -5.37 -2.02
CA GLU A 59 12.13 -4.78 -0.67
C GLU A 59 10.67 -4.70 -0.18
N CYS A 60 9.77 -4.30 -1.08
CA CYS A 60 8.33 -4.25 -0.80
C CYS A 60 7.74 -5.65 -0.53
N ARG A 61 8.18 -6.65 -1.29
CA ARG A 61 7.78 -8.05 -1.08
C ARG A 61 8.23 -8.57 0.28
N THR A 62 9.47 -8.28 0.68
CA THR A 62 10.00 -8.65 1.99
C THR A 62 9.17 -8.03 3.12
N LEU A 63 8.88 -6.72 3.05
CA LEU A 63 8.05 -6.04 4.04
C LEU A 63 6.65 -6.66 4.18
N VAL A 64 6.01 -7.00 3.05
CA VAL A 64 4.69 -7.65 3.06
C VAL A 64 4.77 -9.04 3.71
N VAL A 65 5.81 -9.82 3.42
CA VAL A 65 5.99 -11.18 3.98
C VAL A 65 6.27 -11.14 5.48
N GLU A 66 7.17 -10.27 5.93
CA GLU A 66 7.47 -10.10 7.36
C GLU A 66 6.22 -9.72 8.16
N ARG A 67 5.37 -8.83 7.60
CA ARG A 67 4.11 -8.48 8.26
C ARG A 67 3.07 -9.59 8.17
N ALA A 68 2.91 -10.23 7.02
CA ALA A 68 1.95 -11.31 6.84
C ALA A 68 2.27 -12.48 7.78
N THR A 69 3.55 -12.84 7.92
CA THR A 69 4.00 -13.89 8.85
C THR A 69 3.77 -13.47 10.30
N SER A 70 4.10 -12.23 10.68
CA SER A 70 3.83 -11.70 12.02
C SER A 70 2.34 -11.73 12.36
N LEU A 71 1.48 -11.30 11.45
CA LEU A 71 0.02 -11.32 11.64
C LEU A 71 -0.54 -12.74 11.68
N ALA A 72 -0.05 -13.64 10.83
CA ALA A 72 -0.45 -15.05 10.84
C ALA A 72 -0.05 -15.73 12.16
N HIS A 73 1.14 -15.44 12.69
CA HIS A 73 1.57 -15.94 14.00
C HIS A 73 0.74 -15.37 15.14
N ALA A 74 0.40 -14.07 15.10
CA ALA A 74 -0.49 -13.47 16.09
C ALA A 74 -1.88 -14.12 16.06
N GLU A 75 -2.48 -14.29 14.88
CA GLU A 75 -3.80 -14.92 14.75
C GLU A 75 -3.76 -16.41 15.15
N ALA A 76 -2.69 -17.11 14.83
CA ALA A 76 -2.48 -18.50 15.26
C ALA A 76 -2.28 -18.60 16.77
N ALA A 77 -1.60 -17.64 17.41
CA ALA A 77 -1.43 -17.58 18.86
C ALA A 77 -2.78 -17.31 19.57
N GLU A 78 -3.60 -16.40 19.04
CA GLU A 78 -4.95 -16.14 19.55
C GLU A 78 -5.87 -17.37 19.42
N ARG A 79 -5.75 -18.13 18.31
CA ARG A 79 -6.51 -19.38 18.12
C ARG A 79 -5.99 -20.55 18.94
N ARG A 80 -4.69 -20.54 19.27
CA ARG A 80 -4.04 -21.48 20.19
C ARG A 80 -4.25 -21.10 21.65
N ALA A 81 -4.94 -19.99 21.92
CA ALA A 81 -5.46 -19.65 23.24
C ALA A 81 -6.95 -20.04 23.44
N PRO A 82 -7.42 -21.28 23.12
CA PRO A 82 -8.68 -21.73 23.68
C PRO A 82 -8.45 -22.12 25.14
N HIS A 83 -9.17 -21.46 26.04
CA HIS A 83 -9.82 -22.12 27.19
C HIS A 83 -8.90 -23.03 28.01
N GLU A 84 -7.95 -22.45 28.75
CA GLU A 84 -7.42 -23.11 29.93
C GLU A 84 -8.49 -23.07 31.04
N ASP A 85 -9.46 -23.97 31.00
CA ASP A 85 -9.89 -24.63 32.22
C ASP A 85 -8.92 -25.80 32.42
N PRO A 86 -7.97 -25.62 33.33
CA PRO A 86 -8.00 -26.47 34.50
C PRO A 86 -8.08 -25.61 35.75
N GLU A 87 -8.99 -26.01 36.65
CA GLU A 87 -8.81 -26.05 38.09
C GLU A 87 -7.32 -26.06 38.52
N THR A 88 -6.70 -24.89 38.59
CA THR A 88 -5.56 -24.61 39.45
C THR A 88 -5.99 -23.50 40.38
N VAL A 89 -6.56 -23.96 41.49
CA VAL A 89 -6.64 -23.31 42.78
C VAL A 89 -5.59 -22.17 42.91
N PRO A 90 -6.00 -20.91 43.07
CA PRO A 90 -5.12 -19.95 43.71
C PRO A 90 -5.03 -20.38 45.18
N VAL A 91 -4.02 -21.18 45.52
CA VAL A 91 -3.63 -21.36 46.92
C VAL A 91 -3.04 -20.03 47.38
N ALA A 92 -3.94 -19.15 47.78
CA ALA A 92 -3.70 -18.16 48.80
C ALA A 92 -3.44 -18.90 50.13
N VAL A 93 -2.17 -19.00 50.51
CA VAL A 93 -1.71 -19.17 51.89
C VAL A 93 -0.60 -18.14 52.07
N ALA A 94 -0.93 -16.92 52.49
CA ALA A 94 -1.02 -16.52 53.90
C ALA A 94 0.32 -16.62 54.66
N GLN A 95 1.05 -15.47 54.66
CA GLN A 95 1.69 -14.83 55.83
C GLN A 95 2.93 -15.49 56.49
N PRO A 96 3.79 -14.77 57.24
CA PRO A 96 3.48 -13.54 58.01
C PRO A 96 4.50 -12.38 57.99
N LEU A 97 3.98 -11.16 58.16
CA LEU A 97 4.73 -10.00 58.69
C LEU A 97 5.28 -10.33 60.10
N PRO A 98 6.36 -9.65 60.54
CA PRO A 98 6.21 -8.76 61.71
C PRO A 98 7.09 -7.47 61.58
N PRO A 99 7.18 -6.55 62.57
CA PRO A 99 6.69 -5.17 62.41
C PRO A 99 7.75 -4.08 62.70
N ALA A 100 7.29 -2.82 62.68
CA ALA A 100 7.77 -1.67 63.46
C ALA A 100 8.88 -0.73 62.90
N SER A 101 8.41 0.45 62.47
CA SER A 101 8.81 1.81 62.86
C SER A 101 10.16 2.44 62.42
N PRO A 102 10.16 3.75 62.03
CA PRO A 102 11.34 4.57 61.71
C PRO A 102 11.94 5.24 62.96
N PRO A 103 13.20 5.72 62.94
CA PRO A 103 13.43 7.18 62.82
C PRO A 103 14.81 7.62 62.24
N GLY A 104 14.93 8.90 61.86
CA GLY A 104 16.16 9.69 62.05
C GLY A 104 17.03 10.03 60.82
N GLY A 105 17.11 11.33 60.47
CA GLY A 105 18.19 11.92 59.63
C GLY A 105 19.53 12.04 60.39
N PRO A 106 20.50 12.93 60.05
CA PRO A 106 20.43 14.09 59.14
C PRO A 106 21.68 14.37 58.22
N SER A 107 21.52 15.38 57.34
CA SER A 107 22.49 16.45 57.01
C SER A 107 23.53 16.37 55.86
N SER A 108 23.61 17.54 55.19
CA SER A 108 24.70 18.19 54.43
C SER A 108 24.86 17.81 52.94
N GLY A 109 24.89 18.70 51.94
CA GLY A 109 24.79 20.17 51.80
C GLY A 109 25.04 20.57 50.31
N PRO A 110 24.78 21.83 49.86
CA PRO A 110 25.01 22.35 48.48
C PRO A 110 26.25 23.31 48.42
N PRO A 111 26.58 24.18 47.39
CA PRO A 111 26.17 24.43 45.97
C PRO A 111 27.45 24.58 45.04
N PRO A 112 27.64 25.49 44.04
CA PRO A 112 26.84 26.17 42.98
C PRO A 112 27.44 26.07 41.54
N GLY A 113 26.69 26.46 40.50
CA GLY A 113 27.23 26.60 39.13
C GLY A 113 26.38 27.52 38.24
N LEU A 114 26.87 28.75 38.06
CA LEU A 114 26.26 29.84 37.33
C LEU A 114 26.08 29.57 35.83
N ARG A 115 25.23 30.43 35.24
CA ARG A 115 25.51 31.21 34.01
C ARG A 115 24.83 30.71 32.74
N GLY A 116 24.02 31.60 32.15
CA GLY A 116 23.97 31.73 30.70
C GLY A 116 22.57 31.85 30.15
N GLY A 117 22.05 33.07 30.11
CA GLY A 117 20.93 33.41 29.24
C GLY A 117 21.20 32.96 27.80
N ARG A 118 20.16 32.43 27.17
CA ARG A 118 20.07 32.36 25.72
C ARG A 118 18.77 33.03 25.31
N THR A 119 18.98 34.26 24.88
CA THR A 119 18.19 35.03 23.95
C THR A 119 17.22 34.19 23.12
N MET A 120 15.97 34.66 23.05
CA MET A 120 15.00 34.37 22.01
C MET A 120 15.71 34.37 20.65
N ARG A 121 15.91 33.18 20.08
CA ARG A 121 16.39 33.03 18.71
C ARG A 121 15.16 33.22 17.81
N PRO A 122 15.10 34.23 16.91
CA PRO A 122 14.05 34.28 15.90
C PRO A 122 14.14 32.99 15.09
N ALA A 123 13.00 32.35 14.87
CA ALA A 123 12.88 31.12 14.11
C ALA A 123 13.24 31.36 12.64
N THR A 124 14.53 31.38 12.33
CA THR A 124 15.05 31.21 10.96
C THR A 124 15.07 29.72 10.64
N GLY A 125 13.87 29.13 10.57
CA GLY A 125 13.66 27.75 10.14
C GLY A 125 12.87 27.74 8.84
N PHE A 126 13.20 26.81 7.94
CA PHE A 126 12.57 26.56 6.64
C PHE A 126 11.02 26.60 6.66
N LEU A 127 10.40 26.27 7.79
CA LEU A 127 8.95 26.36 8.03
C LEU A 127 8.40 27.80 7.95
N ALA A 128 9.18 28.82 8.29
CA ALA A 128 8.81 30.22 8.10
C ALA A 128 8.76 30.61 6.60
N ALA A 129 9.61 30.01 5.76
CA ALA A 129 9.64 30.27 4.33
C ALA A 129 8.41 29.67 3.60
N LEU A 130 7.88 28.55 4.07
CA LEU A 130 6.75 27.88 3.43
C LEU A 130 5.39 28.57 3.70
N ASN A 131 5.28 29.38 4.75
CA ASN A 131 4.07 30.18 4.98
C ASN A 131 3.94 31.39 4.03
N GLY A 132 5.02 31.78 3.33
CA GLY A 132 4.98 32.88 2.35
C GLY A 132 4.57 32.49 0.92
N VAL A 133 4.61 31.20 0.57
CA VAL A 133 4.51 30.76 -0.85
C VAL A 133 3.06 30.62 -1.33
N ARG A 134 2.05 30.61 -0.45
CA ARG A 134 0.63 30.45 -0.85
C ARG A 134 -0.06 31.71 -1.39
N SER A 135 0.57 32.89 -1.33
CA SER A 135 -0.07 34.15 -1.76
C SER A 135 0.36 34.70 -3.13
N ALA A 136 1.28 34.06 -3.85
CA ALA A 136 1.80 34.58 -5.12
C ALA A 136 1.13 34.00 -6.39
N SER A 137 0.19 33.05 -6.28
CA SER A 137 -0.49 32.46 -7.45
C SER A 137 -1.85 33.09 -7.77
N ARG A 138 -2.25 34.15 -7.08
CA ARG A 138 -3.53 34.85 -7.33
C ARG A 138 -3.31 36.24 -7.93
N SER A 139 -2.58 36.28 -9.03
CA SER A 139 -2.48 37.48 -9.85
C SER A 139 -2.01 37.12 -11.27
N GLN A 140 -2.96 36.80 -12.15
CA GLN A 140 -2.94 37.31 -13.52
C GLN A 140 -4.35 37.45 -14.09
N PRO A 141 -4.56 38.42 -15.01
CA PRO A 141 -5.83 39.07 -15.25
C PRO A 141 -6.49 38.65 -16.57
N LEU A 142 -7.70 39.16 -16.74
CA LEU A 142 -8.62 39.10 -17.86
C LEU A 142 -7.99 39.29 -19.26
N GLY A 143 -8.36 38.39 -20.18
CA GLY A 143 -8.47 38.67 -21.62
C GLY A 143 -7.49 37.92 -22.53
N GLN A 144 -8.01 37.03 -23.38
CA GLN A 144 -7.90 37.11 -24.86
C GLN A 144 -8.11 35.73 -25.55
N ARG A 145 -9.20 35.66 -26.32
CA ARG A 145 -9.45 34.87 -27.55
C ARG A 145 -8.93 33.42 -27.65
N THR A 146 -9.86 32.49 -27.84
CA THR A 146 -10.14 31.93 -29.18
C THR A 146 -11.46 31.16 -29.13
N VAL A 147 -12.43 31.61 -29.91
CA VAL A 147 -13.52 30.77 -30.41
C VAL A 147 -12.87 29.94 -31.50
N ASP A 148 -12.53 28.69 -31.20
CA ASP A 148 -12.20 27.73 -32.23
C ASP A 148 -12.58 26.34 -31.74
N GLY A 149 -13.49 25.72 -32.50
CA GLY A 149 -13.93 24.36 -32.29
C GLY A 149 -12.71 23.45 -32.27
N THR A 150 -12.37 22.94 -31.10
CA THR A 150 -11.37 21.91 -30.95
C THR A 150 -11.91 20.72 -31.73
N PRO A 151 -11.31 20.28 -32.86
CA PRO A 151 -11.78 19.09 -33.54
C PRO A 151 -11.67 17.95 -32.53
N ASP A 152 -12.82 17.36 -32.18
CA ASP A 152 -12.94 16.35 -31.15
C ASP A 152 -11.75 15.39 -31.25
N SER A 153 -10.83 15.44 -30.28
CA SER A 153 -9.68 14.52 -30.22
C SER A 153 -10.14 13.07 -30.32
N ARG A 154 -11.37 12.81 -29.88
CA ARG A 154 -12.11 11.56 -30.06
C ARG A 154 -12.42 11.21 -31.51
N ALA A 155 -12.88 12.16 -32.32
CA ALA A 155 -13.14 11.96 -33.74
C ALA A 155 -11.83 11.69 -34.50
N THR A 156 -10.77 12.43 -34.18
CA THR A 156 -9.43 12.21 -34.76
C THR A 156 -8.86 10.84 -34.37
N ALA A 157 -8.96 10.46 -33.09
CA ALA A 157 -8.53 9.15 -32.62
C ALA A 157 -9.32 8.00 -33.26
N LYS A 158 -10.64 8.17 -33.41
CA LYS A 158 -11.51 7.20 -34.09
C LYS A 158 -11.14 7.05 -35.56
N SER A 159 -10.87 8.15 -36.26
CA SER A 159 -10.47 8.12 -37.67
C SER A 159 -9.14 7.37 -37.87
N ARG A 160 -8.15 7.62 -37.00
CA ARG A 160 -6.87 6.89 -36.99
C ARG A 160 -7.05 5.40 -36.71
N LEU A 161 -7.95 5.03 -35.79
CA LEU A 161 -8.25 3.63 -35.49
C LEU A 161 -8.90 2.93 -36.69
N MET A 162 -9.86 3.56 -37.36
CA MET A 162 -10.50 2.98 -38.55
C MET A 162 -9.50 2.76 -39.68
N ALA A 163 -8.61 3.72 -39.93
CA ALA A 163 -7.54 3.58 -40.93
C ALA A 163 -6.58 2.41 -40.61
N ALA A 164 -6.14 2.28 -39.35
CA ALA A 164 -5.25 1.20 -38.94
C ALA A 164 -5.93 -0.19 -39.00
N VAL A 165 -7.25 -0.24 -38.75
CA VAL A 165 -8.02 -1.49 -38.87
C VAL A 165 -8.21 -1.90 -40.34
N GLU A 166 -8.43 -0.94 -41.23
CA GLU A 166 -8.49 -1.19 -42.69
C GLU A 166 -7.15 -1.68 -43.24
N GLU A 167 -6.04 -1.05 -42.84
CA GLU A 167 -4.68 -1.49 -43.21
C GLU A 167 -4.41 -2.94 -42.77
N ARG A 168 -4.83 -3.32 -41.55
CA ARG A 168 -4.69 -4.70 -41.05
C ARG A 168 -5.56 -5.69 -41.84
N ARG A 169 -6.75 -5.28 -42.26
CA ARG A 169 -7.66 -6.12 -43.08
C ARG A 169 -7.10 -6.33 -44.48
N GLU A 170 -6.55 -5.30 -45.10
CA GLU A 170 -5.93 -5.37 -46.42
C GLU A 170 -4.65 -6.22 -46.40
N THR A 171 -3.85 -6.10 -45.33
CA THR A 171 -2.64 -6.92 -45.13
C THR A 171 -2.98 -8.41 -44.96
N ASP A 172 -4.01 -8.76 -44.18
CA ASP A 172 -4.46 -10.16 -44.01
C ASP A 172 -5.07 -10.73 -45.30
N GLN A 173 -5.77 -9.91 -46.10
CA GLN A 173 -6.30 -10.33 -47.39
C GLN A 173 -5.19 -10.50 -48.45
N GLY A 174 -4.24 -9.58 -48.52
CA GLY A 174 -3.07 -9.67 -49.42
C GLY A 174 -2.21 -10.91 -49.15
N ALA A 175 -2.02 -11.28 -47.88
CA ALA A 175 -1.30 -12.51 -47.51
C ALA A 175 -1.99 -13.80 -47.97
N ARG A 176 -3.33 -13.80 -48.01
CA ARG A 176 -4.12 -14.95 -48.51
C ARG A 176 -4.14 -15.05 -50.03
N HIS A 177 -4.08 -13.92 -50.73
CA HIS A 177 -4.04 -13.90 -52.21
C HIS A 177 -2.67 -14.22 -52.80
N LEU A 178 -1.57 -13.97 -52.07
CA LEU A 178 -0.21 -14.32 -52.51
C LEU A 178 0.20 -15.77 -52.23
N SER A 179 -0.56 -16.52 -51.43
CA SER A 179 -0.30 -17.94 -51.14
C SER A 179 -1.09 -18.91 -52.03
N GLY A 180 -1.92 -18.41 -52.95
CA GLY A 180 -2.64 -19.21 -53.94
C GLY A 180 -1.89 -19.30 -55.27
N GLY A 181 -0.74 -19.97 -55.29
CA GLY A 181 -0.05 -20.28 -56.54
C GLY A 181 -0.89 -21.22 -57.42
N PRO A 182 -0.88 -21.06 -58.76
CA PRO A 182 -1.66 -21.91 -59.65
C PRO A 182 -1.07 -23.33 -59.63
N VAL A 183 -1.86 -24.30 -59.18
CA VAL A 183 -1.55 -25.72 -59.35
C VAL A 183 -1.75 -26.02 -60.84
N SER A 184 -0.67 -26.00 -61.60
CA SER A 184 -0.63 -26.51 -62.98
C SER A 184 -0.07 -27.93 -62.97
N ASP A 185 -0.94 -28.84 -63.37
CA ASP A 185 -0.72 -29.97 -64.31
C ASP A 185 0.05 -31.23 -63.88
N GLY A 186 -0.54 -32.38 -64.25
CA GLY A 186 0.06 -33.71 -64.19
C GLY A 186 -0.94 -34.87 -64.36
N ASP A 187 -1.53 -35.03 -65.55
CA ASP A 187 -1.73 -36.33 -66.24
C ASP A 187 -1.91 -36.14 -67.76
#